data_AF-A0A536BKE3-F1
#
_entry.id   AF-A0A536BKE3-F1
#
_cell.length_a   1.000
_cell.length_b   1.000
_cell.length_c   1.000
_cell.angle_alpha   90.00
_cell.angle_beta   90.00
_cell.angle_gamma   90.00
#
_symmetry.space_group_name_H-M   'P 1'
#
loop_
_entity.id
_entity.type
_entity.pdbx_description
1 polymer ?
#
loop_
_entity_poly.entity_id
_entity_poly.type
_entity_poly.pdbx_seq_one_letter_code
_entity_poly.pdbx_strand_id
1 'polypeptide(L)'
;MAALFVLQLVTQVVGPLPPIVGTVAVALLLAQPLLTLRLAAKLGRVAPLLLWAAAVAYCVTIVPFLVAVLSAQSAQSGQAGAGTGQAQSSTLVVLAAIGVFVVTEFVASGFLILQARRRTGSARARLVIAAIATVAFATALLSAGAGIASSEAAGPSAAVSRVVALASAFGYLVAFLPPAFLRRLWQADAAYRAGQKLLAMPPSWSAGEMWSQFAKAARDVTGSDRALVLRDVPGDPGGSVRVIAVSGLEAEFTGFDRAELDSLLAAAGRGFERLGDQGPIRADLHRLTDARFLEAVELHAD
;
A
#
# COMPACT_ATOMS: atom_id res chain seq x y z
N MET A 1 15.27 0.63 -5.94
CA MET A 1 16.25 1.72 -6.17
C MET A 1 16.86 2.27 -4.89
N ALA A 2 16.08 2.57 -3.84
CA ALA A 2 16.66 2.99 -2.55
C ALA A 2 17.72 2.02 -2.01
N ALA A 3 17.47 0.69 -2.09
CA ALA A 3 18.47 -0.31 -1.71
C ALA A 3 19.75 -0.26 -2.55
N LEU A 4 19.66 -0.06 -3.87
CA LEU A 4 20.84 0.08 -4.74
C LEU A 4 21.58 1.40 -4.52
N PHE A 5 20.87 2.50 -4.25
CA PHE A 5 21.48 3.77 -3.87
C PHE A 5 22.19 3.69 -2.52
N VAL A 6 21.56 3.06 -1.53
CA VAL A 6 22.20 2.79 -0.23
C VAL A 6 23.41 1.89 -0.43
N LEU A 7 23.30 0.84 -1.24
CA LEU A 7 24.42 -0.03 -1.57
C LEU A 7 25.57 0.77 -2.22
N GLN A 8 25.25 1.65 -3.18
CA GLN A 8 26.24 2.47 -3.86
C GLN A 8 26.90 3.49 -2.93
N LEU A 9 26.12 4.13 -2.05
CA LEU A 9 26.64 5.02 -1.01
C LEU A 9 27.54 4.26 -0.04
N VAL A 10 27.12 3.07 0.39
CA VAL A 10 27.93 2.18 1.24
C VAL A 10 29.21 1.77 0.52
N THR A 11 29.17 1.45 -0.77
CA THR A 11 30.39 1.13 -1.52
C THR A 11 31.35 2.31 -1.66
N GLN A 12 30.84 3.53 -1.71
CA GLN A 12 31.68 4.73 -1.74
C GLN A 12 32.36 5.00 -0.41
N VAL A 13 31.72 4.64 0.71
CA VAL A 13 32.26 4.88 2.07
C VAL A 13 33.11 3.72 2.57
N VAL A 14 32.68 2.48 2.34
CA VAL A 14 33.26 1.25 2.91
C VAL A 14 34.18 0.52 1.92
N GLY A 15 34.09 0.85 0.63
CA GLY A 15 34.82 0.16 -0.44
C GLY A 15 33.99 -0.91 -1.17
N PRO A 16 34.60 -1.69 -2.08
CA PRO A 16 33.88 -2.66 -2.91
C PRO A 16 33.23 -3.74 -2.05
N LEU A 17 31.91 -3.93 -2.21
CA LEU A 17 31.17 -4.97 -1.51
C LEU A 17 31.42 -6.34 -2.15
N PRO A 18 31.36 -7.44 -1.36
CA PRO A 18 31.42 -8.79 -1.90
C PRO A 18 30.37 -8.98 -3.01
N PRO A 19 30.69 -9.62 -4.14
CA PRO A 19 29.76 -9.78 -5.27
C PRO A 19 28.42 -10.41 -4.90
N ILE A 20 28.42 -11.30 -3.91
CA ILE A 20 27.22 -11.95 -3.36
C ILE A 20 26.22 -10.91 -2.86
N VAL A 21 26.68 -9.81 -2.23
CA VAL A 21 25.80 -8.75 -1.73
C VAL A 21 25.08 -8.05 -2.89
N GLY A 22 25.79 -7.80 -4.00
CA GLY A 22 25.20 -7.23 -5.21
C GLY A 22 24.15 -8.16 -5.81
N THR A 23 24.46 -9.45 -5.94
CA THR A 23 23.54 -10.47 -6.45
C THR A 23 22.27 -10.57 -5.60
N VAL A 24 22.41 -10.61 -4.27
CA VAL A 24 21.28 -10.63 -3.34
C VAL A 24 20.47 -9.33 -3.41
N ALA A 25 21.12 -8.17 -3.51
CA ALA A 25 20.43 -6.89 -3.65
C ALA A 25 19.60 -6.82 -4.93
N VAL A 26 20.12 -7.30 -6.06
CA VAL A 26 19.36 -7.39 -7.32
C VAL A 26 18.20 -8.37 -7.19
N ALA A 27 18.41 -9.54 -6.58
CA ALA A 27 17.35 -10.52 -6.34
C ALA A 27 16.20 -9.93 -5.52
N LEU A 28 16.53 -9.25 -4.42
CA LEU A 28 15.56 -8.59 -3.54
C LEU A 28 14.86 -7.42 -4.24
N LEU A 29 15.58 -6.65 -5.06
CA LEU A 29 14.97 -5.58 -5.84
C LEU A 29 13.98 -6.15 -6.85
N LEU A 30 14.30 -7.25 -7.52
CA LEU A 30 13.39 -7.93 -8.43
C LEU A 30 12.23 -8.61 -7.69
N ALA A 31 12.37 -8.91 -6.39
CA ALA A 31 11.29 -9.42 -5.54
C ALA A 31 10.31 -8.31 -5.09
N GLN A 32 10.68 -7.03 -5.23
CA GLN A 32 9.86 -5.89 -4.81
C GLN A 32 8.41 -5.94 -5.34
N PRO A 33 8.12 -6.29 -6.61
CA PRO A 33 6.75 -6.31 -7.12
C PRO A 33 5.86 -7.32 -6.39
N LEU A 34 6.43 -8.46 -5.94
CA LEU A 34 5.70 -9.43 -5.11
C LEU A 34 5.38 -8.84 -3.74
N LEU A 35 6.29 -8.06 -3.16
CA LEU A 35 6.07 -7.37 -1.90
C LEU A 35 5.02 -6.27 -2.06
N THR A 36 5.05 -5.50 -3.14
CA THR A 36 4.04 -4.48 -3.48
C THR A 36 2.67 -5.12 -3.67
N LEU A 37 2.59 -6.22 -4.42
CA LEU A 37 1.33 -6.96 -4.65
C LEU A 37 0.81 -7.59 -3.35
N ARG A 38 1.69 -8.15 -2.52
CA ARG A 38 1.33 -8.67 -1.19
C ARG A 38 0.86 -7.57 -0.27
N LEU A 39 1.46 -6.38 -0.33
CA LEU A 39 0.98 -5.21 0.39
C LEU A 39 -0.41 -4.81 -0.09
N ALA A 40 -0.64 -4.76 -1.40
CA ALA A 40 -1.97 -4.49 -1.96
C ALA A 40 -3.01 -5.55 -1.52
N ALA A 41 -2.63 -6.82 -1.45
CA ALA A 41 -3.45 -7.92 -0.94
C ALA A 41 -3.75 -7.82 0.56
N LYS A 42 -2.90 -7.12 1.34
CA LYS A 42 -3.20 -6.81 2.74
C LYS A 42 -4.18 -5.64 2.87
N LEU A 43 -4.23 -4.75 1.88
CA LEU A 43 -5.11 -3.57 1.87
C LEU A 43 -6.52 -3.87 1.31
N GLY A 44 -6.67 -4.97 0.57
CA GLY A 44 -7.98 -5.51 0.23
C GLY A 44 -7.88 -6.81 -0.58
N ARG A 45 -9.02 -7.27 -1.11
CA ARG A 45 -9.14 -8.59 -1.73
C ARG A 45 -8.38 -8.66 -3.06
N VAL A 46 -7.28 -9.39 -3.07
CA VAL A 46 -6.56 -9.83 -4.27
C VAL A 46 -6.74 -11.34 -4.38
N ALA A 47 -7.04 -11.85 -5.57
CA ALA A 47 -7.20 -13.29 -5.77
C ALA A 47 -5.90 -14.02 -5.38
N PRO A 48 -5.95 -15.08 -4.55
CA PRO A 48 -4.74 -15.79 -4.11
C PRO A 48 -3.98 -16.40 -5.29
N LEU A 49 -4.71 -16.78 -6.35
CA LEU A 49 -4.12 -17.28 -7.61
C LEU A 49 -3.19 -16.25 -8.25
N LEU A 50 -3.48 -14.96 -8.16
CA LEU A 50 -2.65 -13.93 -8.76
C LEU A 50 -1.32 -13.77 -8.02
N LEU A 51 -1.34 -13.89 -6.68
CA LEU A 51 -0.11 -13.89 -5.87
C LEU A 51 0.76 -15.09 -6.19
N TRP A 52 0.17 -16.28 -6.32
CA TRP A 52 0.88 -17.49 -6.73
C TRP A 52 1.43 -17.39 -8.15
N ALA A 53 0.64 -16.91 -9.11
CA ALA A 53 1.08 -16.71 -10.48
C ALA A 53 2.26 -15.74 -10.56
N ALA A 54 2.20 -14.62 -9.84
CA ALA A 54 3.30 -13.67 -9.76
C ALA A 54 4.55 -14.31 -9.12
N ALA A 55 4.39 -15.07 -8.02
CA ALA A 55 5.50 -15.74 -7.35
C ALA A 55 6.17 -16.80 -8.26
N VAL A 56 5.38 -17.58 -9.00
CA VAL A 56 5.89 -18.54 -9.98
C VAL A 56 6.61 -17.83 -11.11
N ALA A 57 6.02 -16.77 -11.69
CA ALA A 57 6.66 -15.98 -12.74
C ALA A 57 7.98 -15.37 -12.28
N TYR A 58 8.04 -14.89 -11.03
CA TYR A 58 9.27 -14.41 -10.41
C TYR A 58 10.30 -15.54 -10.28
N CYS A 59 9.94 -16.70 -9.72
CA CYS A 59 10.87 -17.83 -9.60
C CYS A 59 11.42 -18.29 -10.96
N VAL A 60 10.55 -18.39 -11.98
CA VAL A 60 10.91 -18.80 -13.34
C VAL A 60 11.87 -17.82 -14.00
N THR A 61 11.81 -16.52 -13.69
CA THR A 61 12.70 -15.51 -14.28
C THR A 61 13.96 -15.26 -13.45
N ILE A 62 13.86 -15.26 -12.12
CA ILE A 62 14.98 -14.93 -11.24
C ILE A 62 15.99 -16.07 -11.11
N VAL A 63 15.55 -17.32 -11.07
CA VAL A 63 16.46 -18.46 -10.89
C VAL A 63 17.43 -18.56 -12.07
N PRO A 64 16.98 -18.53 -13.34
CA PRO A 64 17.90 -18.51 -14.48
C PRO A 64 18.80 -17.27 -14.49
N PHE A 65 18.27 -16.11 -14.10
CA PHE A 65 19.06 -14.88 -13.99
C PHE A 65 20.20 -15.01 -12.97
N LEU A 66 19.92 -15.54 -11.78
CA LEU A 66 20.93 -15.74 -10.74
C LEU A 66 21.97 -16.78 -11.13
N VAL A 67 21.55 -17.88 -11.77
CA VAL A 67 22.48 -18.89 -12.30
C VAL A 67 23.39 -18.26 -13.36
N ALA A 68 22.83 -17.47 -14.28
CA ALA A 68 23.61 -16.76 -15.29
C ALA A 68 24.64 -15.80 -14.65
N VAL A 69 24.23 -15.00 -13.67
CA VAL A 69 25.12 -14.06 -12.95
C VAL A 69 26.23 -14.81 -12.19
N LEU A 70 25.91 -15.87 -11.46
CA LEU A 70 26.89 -16.64 -10.69
C LEU A 70 27.86 -17.42 -11.61
N SER A 71 27.37 -17.95 -12.72
CA SER A 71 28.22 -18.60 -13.74
C SER A 71 29.18 -17.61 -14.42
N ALA A 72 28.71 -16.38 -14.68
CA ALA A 72 29.57 -15.32 -15.23
C ALA A 72 30.65 -14.87 -14.24
N GLN A 73 30.32 -14.78 -12.95
CA GLN A 73 31.26 -14.42 -11.90
C GLN A 73 32.35 -15.50 -11.70
N SER A 74 31.97 -16.78 -11.73
CA SER A 74 32.94 -17.88 -11.63
C SER A 74 33.85 -17.97 -12.86
N ALA A 75 33.31 -17.72 -14.07
CA ALA A 75 34.11 -17.67 -15.29
C ALA A 75 35.16 -16.54 -15.28
N GLN A 76 34.85 -15.37 -14.70
CA GLN A 76 35.83 -14.28 -14.58
C GLN A 76 37.03 -14.62 -13.68
N SER A 77 36.86 -15.54 -12.72
CA SER A 77 37.97 -16.02 -11.89
C SER A 77 38.85 -17.09 -12.55
N GLY A 78 38.40 -17.68 -13.67
CA GLY A 78 39.12 -18.69 -14.44
C GLY A 78 39.47 -18.20 -15.84
N GLN A 79 40.70 -17.73 -16.03
CA GLN A 79 41.16 -17.08 -17.26
C GLN A 79 41.11 -17.99 -18.52
N ALA A 80 40.53 -17.43 -19.60
CA ALA A 80 40.70 -17.72 -21.04
C ALA A 80 40.27 -19.09 -21.60
N GLY A 81 39.00 -19.21 -22.02
CA GLY A 81 38.54 -20.23 -22.96
C GLY A 81 37.33 -19.74 -23.76
N ALA A 82 37.48 -19.66 -25.09
CA ALA A 82 36.56 -18.98 -26.01
C ALA A 82 35.15 -19.62 -26.07
N GLY A 83 34.12 -18.82 -25.76
CA GLY A 83 32.72 -19.22 -25.89
C GLY A 83 31.82 -18.04 -26.25
N THR A 84 31.69 -17.74 -27.54
CA THR A 84 30.84 -16.66 -28.08
C THR A 84 29.33 -16.96 -28.00
N GLY A 85 28.93 -18.19 -27.71
CA GLY A 85 27.51 -18.60 -27.65
C GLY A 85 26.75 -18.22 -26.38
N GLN A 86 27.43 -17.85 -25.28
CA GLN A 86 26.79 -17.66 -23.97
C GLN A 86 26.17 -16.26 -23.79
N ALA A 87 26.62 -15.27 -24.58
CA ALA A 87 26.17 -13.87 -24.45
C ALA A 87 24.69 -13.66 -24.83
N GLN A 88 24.18 -14.38 -25.83
CA GLN A 88 22.86 -14.12 -26.39
C GLN A 88 21.71 -14.63 -25.51
N SER A 89 21.89 -15.78 -24.84
CA SER A 89 20.89 -16.34 -23.92
C SER A 89 20.70 -15.46 -22.67
N SER A 90 21.73 -14.75 -22.24
CA SER A 90 21.65 -13.86 -21.07
C SER A 90 20.71 -12.68 -21.31
N THR A 91 20.68 -12.11 -22.52
CA THR A 91 19.84 -10.94 -22.82
C THR A 91 18.36 -11.28 -22.75
N LEU A 92 17.95 -12.42 -23.30
CA LEU A 92 16.55 -12.85 -23.27
C LEU A 92 16.06 -13.09 -21.84
N VAL A 93 16.89 -13.68 -20.98
CA VAL A 93 16.56 -13.91 -19.56
C VAL A 93 16.39 -12.58 -18.82
N VAL A 94 17.27 -11.60 -19.06
CA VAL A 94 17.16 -10.26 -18.47
C VAL A 94 15.89 -9.55 -18.94
N LEU A 95 15.60 -9.56 -20.24
CA LEU A 95 14.39 -8.95 -20.79
C LEU A 95 13.11 -9.63 -20.26
N ALA A 96 13.11 -10.96 -20.13
CA ALA A 96 12.01 -11.69 -19.53
C ALA A 96 11.79 -11.30 -18.05
N ALA A 97 12.87 -11.19 -17.27
CA ALA A 97 12.81 -10.76 -15.87
C ALA A 97 12.27 -9.33 -15.74
N ILE A 98 12.72 -8.40 -16.59
CA ILE A 98 12.21 -7.03 -16.65
C ILE A 98 10.73 -7.02 -17.06
N GLY A 99 10.34 -7.83 -18.04
CA GLY A 99 8.95 -7.95 -18.47
C GLY A 99 8.02 -8.41 -17.34
N VAL A 100 8.39 -9.50 -16.65
CA VAL A 100 7.64 -10.00 -15.49
C VAL A 100 7.56 -8.97 -14.38
N PHE A 101 8.68 -8.30 -14.09
CA PHE A 101 8.74 -7.22 -13.10
C PHE A 101 7.74 -6.10 -13.44
N VAL A 102 7.79 -5.58 -14.67
CA VAL A 102 6.99 -4.45 -15.13
C VAL A 102 5.50 -4.79 -15.12
N VAL A 103 5.12 -5.96 -15.63
CA VAL A 103 3.73 -6.44 -15.60
C VAL A 103 3.21 -6.54 -14.17
N THR A 104 4.01 -7.11 -13.26
CA THR A 104 3.61 -7.27 -11.86
C THR A 104 3.45 -5.94 -11.15
N GLU A 105 4.34 -4.96 -11.39
CA GLU A 105 4.20 -3.61 -10.83
C GLU A 105 2.98 -2.87 -11.38
N PHE A 106 2.66 -2.99 -12.67
CA PHE A 106 1.43 -2.41 -13.23
C PHE A 106 0.18 -3.00 -12.60
N VAL A 107 0.14 -4.33 -12.43
CA VAL A 107 -0.96 -5.01 -11.74
C VAL A 107 -1.07 -4.53 -10.30
N ALA A 108 0.05 -4.46 -9.56
CA ALA A 108 0.08 -3.99 -8.19
C ALA A 108 -0.39 -2.52 -8.07
N SER A 109 0.06 -1.64 -8.97
CA SER A 109 -0.37 -0.25 -9.05
C SER A 109 -1.87 -0.13 -9.34
N GLY A 110 -2.40 -0.95 -10.25
CA GLY A 110 -3.84 -1.05 -10.50
C GLY A 110 -4.62 -1.37 -9.22
N PHE A 111 -4.18 -2.36 -8.44
CA PHE A 111 -4.79 -2.66 -7.15
C PHE A 111 -4.67 -1.51 -6.15
N LEU A 112 -3.52 -0.83 -6.07
CA LEU A 112 -3.35 0.32 -5.18
C LEU A 112 -4.33 1.46 -5.54
N ILE A 113 -4.55 1.74 -6.83
CA ILE A 113 -5.53 2.74 -7.29
C ILE A 113 -6.96 2.29 -6.95
N LEU A 114 -7.30 1.02 -7.20
CA LEU A 114 -8.61 0.47 -6.86
C LEU A 114 -8.89 0.56 -5.36
N GLN A 115 -7.90 0.28 -4.51
CA GLN A 115 -8.03 0.48 -3.07
C GLN A 115 -8.10 1.96 -2.70
N ALA A 116 -7.32 2.82 -3.36
CA ALA A 116 -7.37 4.26 -3.13
C ALA A 116 -8.77 4.84 -3.38
N ARG A 117 -9.52 4.31 -4.35
CA ARG A 117 -10.91 4.74 -4.65
C ARG A 117 -11.90 4.42 -3.53
N ARG A 118 -11.61 3.42 -2.69
CA ARG A 118 -12.46 3.02 -1.55
C ARG A 118 -12.13 3.80 -0.28
N ARG A 119 -10.93 4.38 -0.23
CA ARG A 119 -10.38 5.15 0.89
C ARG A 119 -10.67 6.64 0.71
N THR A 120 -10.66 7.37 1.81
CA THR A 120 -10.87 8.82 1.85
C THR A 120 -9.67 9.51 2.53
N GLY A 121 -9.60 10.83 2.38
CA GLY A 121 -8.58 11.67 3.02
C GLY A 121 -7.13 11.26 2.73
N SER A 122 -6.31 11.27 3.78
CA SER A 122 -4.86 11.03 3.68
C SER A 122 -4.50 9.61 3.20
N ALA A 123 -5.30 8.60 3.56
CA ALA A 123 -5.06 7.22 3.15
C ALA A 123 -5.16 7.08 1.62
N ARG A 124 -6.18 7.71 1.01
CA ARG A 124 -6.31 7.74 -0.46
C ARG A 124 -5.11 8.40 -1.12
N ALA A 125 -4.69 9.57 -0.64
CA ALA A 125 -3.56 10.29 -1.21
C ALA A 125 -2.28 9.44 -1.18
N ARG A 126 -2.00 8.79 -0.05
CA ARG A 126 -0.83 7.90 0.11
C ARG A 126 -0.85 6.74 -0.88
N LEU A 127 -2.01 6.08 -1.07
CA LEU A 127 -2.12 4.96 -2.01
C LEU A 127 -2.00 5.41 -3.47
N VAL A 128 -2.55 6.56 -3.84
CA VAL A 128 -2.37 7.12 -5.19
C VAL A 128 -0.90 7.45 -5.44
N ILE A 129 -0.23 8.11 -4.49
CA ILE A 129 1.20 8.44 -4.60
C ILE A 129 2.03 7.15 -4.72
N ALA A 130 1.74 6.13 -3.91
CA ALA A 130 2.41 4.82 -4.02
C ALA A 130 2.19 4.20 -5.40
N ALA A 131 0.97 4.22 -5.93
CA ALA A 131 0.65 3.68 -7.24
C ALA A 131 1.38 4.40 -8.38
N ILE A 132 1.45 5.75 -8.33
CA ILE A 132 2.19 6.57 -9.29
C ILE A 132 3.69 6.26 -9.19
N ALA A 133 4.24 6.19 -7.96
CA ALA A 133 5.63 5.84 -7.73
C ALA A 133 5.96 4.43 -8.27
N THR A 134 5.02 3.49 -8.13
CA THR A 134 5.12 2.12 -8.65
C THR A 134 5.24 2.12 -10.18
N VAL A 135 4.35 2.85 -10.86
CA VAL A 135 4.37 3.00 -12.33
C VAL A 135 5.65 3.69 -12.79
N ALA A 136 6.03 4.80 -12.15
CA ALA A 136 7.27 5.49 -12.46
C ALA A 136 8.48 4.57 -12.32
N PHE A 137 8.51 3.71 -11.29
CA PHE A 137 9.60 2.75 -11.13
C PHE A 137 9.64 1.71 -12.24
N ALA A 138 8.50 1.12 -12.58
CA ALA A 138 8.39 0.15 -13.68
C ALA A 138 8.85 0.77 -15.01
N THR A 139 8.42 2.00 -15.31
CA THR A 139 8.86 2.75 -16.49
C THR A 139 10.37 3.02 -16.47
N ALA A 140 10.93 3.45 -15.35
CA ALA A 140 12.37 3.67 -15.22
C ALA A 140 13.18 2.39 -15.48
N LEU A 141 12.73 1.26 -14.93
CA LEU A 141 13.39 -0.04 -15.13
C LEU A 141 13.27 -0.50 -16.59
N LEU A 142 12.10 -0.32 -17.20
CA LEU A 142 11.88 -0.65 -18.62
C LEU A 142 12.80 0.19 -19.52
N SER A 143 12.90 1.50 -19.28
CA SER A 143 13.81 2.39 -20.02
C SER A 143 15.27 2.01 -19.82
N ALA A 144 15.66 1.63 -18.60
CA ALA A 144 17.02 1.15 -18.32
C ALA A 144 17.31 -0.18 -19.05
N GLY A 145 16.33 -1.09 -19.10
CA GLY A 145 16.43 -2.36 -19.82
C GLY A 145 16.50 -2.22 -21.34
N ALA A 146 15.79 -1.24 -21.91
CA ALA A 146 15.81 -0.98 -23.35
C ALA A 146 17.22 -0.63 -23.87
N GLY A 147 18.03 0.06 -23.06
CA GLY A 147 19.43 0.37 -23.40
C GLY A 147 20.34 -0.85 -23.54
N ILE A 148 19.93 -2.03 -23.05
CA ILE A 148 20.65 -3.29 -23.26
C ILE A 148 20.43 -3.80 -24.69
N ALA A 149 19.29 -3.47 -25.30
CA ALA A 149 18.94 -3.91 -26.66
C ALA A 149 19.48 -2.96 -27.75
N SER A 150 19.69 -1.67 -27.44
CA SER A 150 20.20 -0.69 -28.40
C SER A 150 21.29 0.22 -27.80
N SER A 151 22.49 0.18 -28.39
CA SER A 151 23.64 0.98 -27.96
C SER A 151 23.46 2.48 -28.22
N GLU A 152 22.75 2.86 -29.29
CA GLU A 152 22.53 4.26 -29.69
C GLU A 152 21.66 5.05 -28.70
N ALA A 153 20.79 4.39 -27.93
CA ALA A 153 19.88 5.03 -26.99
C ALA A 153 20.39 5.07 -25.55
N ALA A 154 21.56 4.47 -25.25
CA ALA A 154 21.99 4.18 -23.88
C ALA A 154 22.28 5.42 -23.03
N GLY A 155 22.83 6.50 -23.61
CA GLY A 155 23.24 7.70 -22.87
C GLY A 155 22.06 8.51 -22.29
N PRO A 156 21.19 9.08 -23.15
CA PRO A 156 20.05 9.89 -22.69
C PRO A 156 19.03 9.10 -21.86
N SER A 157 18.78 7.84 -22.23
CA SER A 157 17.83 6.98 -21.49
C SER A 157 18.31 6.65 -20.06
N ALA A 158 19.62 6.54 -19.84
CA ALA A 158 20.18 6.32 -18.51
C ALA A 158 19.96 7.52 -17.58
N ALA A 159 20.12 8.75 -18.08
CA ALA A 159 19.88 9.95 -17.27
C ALA A 159 18.39 10.07 -16.89
N VAL A 160 17.49 9.92 -17.87
CA VAL A 160 16.05 10.00 -17.66
C VAL A 160 15.57 8.90 -16.71
N SER A 161 16.00 7.65 -16.90
CA SER A 161 15.62 6.53 -16.03
C SER A 161 16.08 6.75 -14.58
N ARG A 162 17.27 7.31 -14.36
CA ARG A 162 17.75 7.67 -13.01
C ARG A 162 16.90 8.75 -12.35
N VAL A 163 16.53 9.80 -13.07
CA VAL A 163 15.66 10.87 -12.54
C VAL A 163 14.28 10.33 -12.19
N VAL A 164 13.68 9.52 -13.09
CA VAL A 164 12.37 8.90 -12.85
C VAL A 164 12.42 7.92 -11.67
N ALA A 165 13.50 7.15 -11.54
CA ALA A 165 13.72 6.26 -10.41
C ALA A 165 13.86 7.01 -9.08
N LEU A 166 14.56 8.16 -9.07
CA LEU A 166 14.67 9.02 -7.89
C LEU A 166 13.32 9.61 -7.50
N ALA A 167 12.56 10.12 -8.46
CA ALA A 167 11.21 10.62 -8.25
C ALA A 167 10.27 9.53 -7.68
N SER A 168 10.37 8.31 -8.20
CA SER A 168 9.65 7.15 -7.66
C SER A 168 10.05 6.84 -6.21
N ALA A 169 11.34 6.80 -5.90
CA ALA A 169 11.82 6.55 -4.55
C ALA A 169 11.30 7.61 -3.55
N PHE A 170 11.31 8.88 -3.96
CA PHE A 170 10.73 9.96 -3.17
C PHE A 170 9.21 9.81 -3.01
N GLY A 171 8.50 9.44 -4.07
CA GLY A 171 7.06 9.14 -4.02
C GLY A 171 6.73 8.03 -3.01
N TYR A 172 7.52 6.95 -2.99
CA TYR A 172 7.37 5.90 -1.98
C TYR A 172 7.64 6.40 -0.56
N LEU A 173 8.65 7.25 -0.36
CA LEU A 173 8.94 7.86 0.93
C LEU A 173 7.75 8.71 1.40
N VAL A 174 7.19 9.55 0.52
CA VAL A 174 6.00 10.35 0.84
C VAL A 174 4.77 9.47 1.12
N ALA A 175 4.60 8.38 0.39
CA ALA A 175 3.46 7.47 0.57
C ALA A 175 3.51 6.71 1.91
N PHE A 176 4.69 6.20 2.29
CA PHE A 176 4.82 5.35 3.48
C PHE A 176 5.28 6.08 4.72
N LEU A 177 6.06 7.15 4.57
CA LEU A 177 6.62 7.97 5.64
C LEU A 177 6.38 9.47 5.36
N PRO A 178 5.10 9.92 5.29
CA PRO A 178 4.79 11.29 4.95
C PRO A 178 5.38 12.25 6.01
N PRO A 179 6.08 13.32 5.58
CA PRO A 179 6.66 14.27 6.52
C PRO A 179 5.56 14.99 7.33
N ALA A 180 5.90 15.42 8.55
CA ALA A 180 4.92 15.93 9.51
C ALA A 180 4.06 17.08 8.97
N PHE A 181 4.64 17.98 8.17
CA PHE A 181 3.90 19.10 7.57
C PHE A 181 2.84 18.63 6.57
N LEU A 182 3.13 17.59 5.80
CA LEU A 182 2.22 17.06 4.79
C LEU A 182 1.06 16.32 5.44
N ARG A 183 1.36 15.57 6.51
CA ARG A 183 0.33 14.97 7.38
C ARG A 183 -0.60 16.04 7.94
N ARG A 184 -0.06 17.13 8.49
CA ARG A 184 -0.84 18.26 9.01
C ARG A 184 -1.71 18.89 7.94
N LEU A 185 -1.17 19.12 6.73
CA LEU A 185 -1.94 19.69 5.63
C LEU A 185 -3.10 18.80 5.20
N TRP A 186 -2.88 17.49 5.09
CA TRP A 186 -3.93 16.53 4.74
C TRP A 186 -5.02 16.42 5.81
N GLN A 187 -4.65 16.46 7.09
CA GLN A 187 -5.60 16.47 8.20
C GLN A 187 -6.40 17.77 8.24
N ALA A 188 -5.75 18.91 8.02
CA ALA A 188 -6.39 20.22 7.97
C ALA A 188 -7.39 20.34 6.82
N ASP A 189 -7.04 19.91 5.61
CA ASP A 189 -7.96 19.91 4.45
C ASP A 189 -9.17 19.00 4.70
N ALA A 190 -8.97 17.81 5.28
CA ALA A 190 -10.05 16.90 5.61
C ALA A 190 -11.01 17.48 6.67
N ALA A 191 -10.45 18.02 7.77
CA ALA A 191 -11.24 18.64 8.84
C ALA A 191 -11.99 19.89 8.35
N TYR A 192 -11.33 20.73 7.55
CA TYR A 192 -11.94 21.93 6.99
C TYR A 192 -13.11 21.59 6.07
N ARG A 193 -12.94 20.65 5.13
CA ARG A 193 -14.04 20.20 4.24
C ARG A 193 -15.17 19.54 5.01
N ALA A 194 -14.86 18.79 6.06
CA ALA A 194 -15.87 18.20 6.94
C ALA A 194 -16.66 19.30 7.65
N GLY A 195 -16.00 20.26 8.30
CA GLY A 195 -16.64 21.40 8.97
C GLY A 195 -17.50 22.22 8.01
N GLN A 196 -16.98 22.55 6.82
CA GLN A 196 -17.73 23.29 5.81
C GLN A 196 -18.99 22.56 5.36
N LYS A 197 -18.94 21.23 5.19
CA LYS A 197 -20.12 20.42 4.83
C LYS A 197 -21.15 20.34 5.96
N LEU A 198 -20.71 20.29 7.22
CA LEU A 198 -21.62 20.27 8.37
C LEU A 198 -22.31 21.64 8.55
N LEU A 199 -21.57 22.74 8.38
CA LEU A 199 -22.12 24.10 8.48
C LEU A 199 -23.03 24.46 7.30
N ALA A 200 -22.82 23.86 6.13
CA ALA A 200 -23.65 24.06 4.95
C ALA A 200 -24.90 23.14 4.92
N MET A 201 -25.21 22.44 6.01
CA MET A 201 -26.40 21.58 6.09
C MET A 201 -27.70 22.42 6.05
N PRO A 202 -28.68 22.03 5.23
CA PRO A 202 -30.01 22.63 5.29
C PRO A 202 -30.67 22.43 6.66
N PRO A 203 -31.35 23.45 7.22
CA PRO A 203 -32.06 23.33 8.49
C PRO A 203 -33.27 22.38 8.41
N SER A 204 -33.71 22.02 7.21
CA SER A 204 -34.80 21.07 6.96
C SER A 204 -34.41 19.60 7.10
N TRP A 205 -33.12 19.30 7.29
CA TRP A 205 -32.66 17.92 7.43
C TRP A 205 -33.16 17.30 8.74
N SER A 206 -33.59 16.04 8.65
CA SER A 206 -33.92 15.21 9.80
C SER A 206 -32.68 14.89 10.62
N ALA A 207 -32.88 14.52 11.90
CA ALA A 207 -31.79 14.07 12.76
C ALA A 207 -30.99 12.91 12.15
N GLY A 208 -31.67 11.94 11.51
CA GLY A 208 -31.01 10.80 10.87
C GLY A 208 -30.10 11.20 9.70
N GLU A 209 -30.51 12.19 8.90
CA GLU A 209 -29.69 12.73 7.80
C GLU A 209 -28.46 13.46 8.33
N MET A 210 -28.63 14.28 9.39
CA MET A 210 -27.52 14.95 10.06
C MET A 210 -26.50 13.95 10.61
N TRP A 211 -26.95 12.91 11.30
CA TRP A 211 -26.07 11.85 11.82
C TRP A 211 -25.40 11.05 10.71
N SER A 212 -26.09 10.78 9.60
CA SER A 212 -25.53 10.08 8.43
C SER A 212 -24.41 10.89 7.78
N GLN A 213 -24.61 12.20 7.64
CA GLN A 213 -23.60 13.08 7.11
C GLN A 213 -22.45 13.30 8.11
N PHE A 214 -22.71 13.33 9.42
CA PHE A 214 -21.68 13.31 10.45
C PHE A 214 -20.84 12.03 10.36
N ALA A 215 -21.46 10.85 10.25
CA ALA A 215 -20.75 9.57 10.08
C ALA A 215 -19.85 9.59 8.83
N LYS A 216 -20.34 10.16 7.73
CA LYS A 216 -19.55 10.36 6.50
C LYS A 216 -18.38 11.32 6.71
N ALA A 217 -18.58 12.43 7.42
CA ALA A 217 -17.53 13.38 7.75
C ALA A 217 -16.47 12.75 8.66
N ALA A 218 -16.86 12.02 9.70
CA ALA A 218 -15.97 11.29 10.58
C ALA A 218 -15.15 10.24 9.82
N ARG A 219 -15.77 9.50 8.90
CA ARG A 219 -15.08 8.58 7.99
C ARG A 219 -14.03 9.30 7.13
N ASP A 220 -14.39 10.44 6.54
CA ASP A 220 -13.49 11.25 5.70
C ASP A 220 -12.28 11.79 6.48
N VAL A 221 -12.49 12.25 7.72
CA VAL A 221 -11.44 12.85 8.58
C VAL A 221 -10.51 11.79 9.15
N THR A 222 -11.06 10.68 9.65
CA THR A 222 -10.27 9.57 10.22
C THR A 222 -9.58 8.74 9.14
N GLY A 223 -10.07 8.81 7.88
CA GLY A 223 -9.60 7.94 6.80
C GLY A 223 -10.06 6.49 6.94
N SER A 224 -11.07 6.25 7.79
CA SER A 224 -11.67 4.93 8.00
C SER A 224 -12.39 4.44 6.74
N ASP A 225 -12.47 3.12 6.56
CA ASP A 225 -13.29 2.55 5.49
C ASP A 225 -14.77 2.77 5.73
N ARG A 226 -15.15 2.76 7.01
CA ARG A 226 -16.52 2.69 7.50
C ARG A 226 -16.62 3.49 8.79
N ALA A 227 -17.80 4.03 9.08
CA ALA A 227 -18.10 4.69 10.35
C ALA A 227 -19.52 4.36 10.76
N LEU A 228 -19.73 4.20 12.08
CA LEU A 228 -21.03 3.98 12.69
C LEU A 228 -21.22 4.99 13.82
N VAL A 229 -22.45 5.46 13.98
CA VAL A 229 -22.84 6.27 15.14
C VAL A 229 -23.84 5.46 15.94
N LEU A 230 -23.50 5.25 17.20
CA LEU A 230 -24.30 4.52 18.18
C LEU A 230 -24.92 5.51 19.16
N ARG A 231 -26.14 5.23 19.61
CA ARG A 231 -26.83 6.02 20.64
C ARG A 231 -27.59 5.09 21.56
N ASP A 232 -27.59 5.42 22.84
CA ASP A 232 -28.45 4.75 23.83
C ASP A 232 -29.92 4.83 23.44
N VAL A 233 -30.64 3.73 23.63
CA VAL A 233 -32.09 3.69 23.47
C VAL A 233 -32.72 4.26 24.75
N PRO A 234 -33.45 5.40 24.68
CA PRO A 234 -34.04 6.00 25.86
C PRO A 234 -35.05 5.07 26.53
N GLY A 235 -34.97 4.94 27.85
CA GLY A 235 -35.93 4.17 28.65
C GLY A 235 -35.72 2.66 28.62
N ASP A 236 -34.63 2.17 28.07
CA ASP A 236 -34.27 0.76 28.15
C ASP A 236 -33.38 0.47 29.39
N PRO A 237 -33.91 -0.20 30.44
CA PRO A 237 -33.13 -0.54 31.62
C PRO A 237 -32.05 -1.58 31.35
N GLY A 238 -32.15 -2.32 30.24
CA GLY A 238 -31.11 -3.24 29.79
C GLY A 238 -29.91 -2.54 29.17
N GLY A 239 -30.01 -1.23 28.91
CA GLY A 239 -28.95 -0.46 28.27
C GLY A 239 -28.67 -0.96 26.86
N SER A 240 -29.65 -0.97 25.95
CA SER A 240 -29.32 -1.20 24.53
C SER A 240 -28.82 0.08 23.85
N VAL A 241 -27.91 -0.10 22.89
CA VAL A 241 -27.48 0.95 21.97
C VAL A 241 -27.94 0.63 20.56
N ARG A 242 -28.44 1.64 19.84
CA ARG A 242 -28.88 1.51 18.46
C ARG A 242 -27.92 2.24 17.52
N VAL A 243 -27.69 1.65 16.36
CA VAL A 243 -27.04 2.32 15.24
C VAL A 243 -27.99 3.36 14.65
N ILE A 244 -27.65 4.64 14.77
CA ILE A 244 -28.48 5.75 14.27
C ILE A 244 -27.99 6.31 12.93
N ALA A 245 -26.74 6.01 12.57
CA ALA A 245 -26.16 6.40 11.29
C ALA A 245 -24.99 5.51 10.91
N VAL A 246 -24.79 5.35 9.60
CA VAL A 246 -23.76 4.50 9.04
C VAL A 246 -23.17 5.15 7.79
N SER A 247 -21.87 5.00 7.57
CA SER A 247 -21.20 5.34 6.31
C SER A 247 -20.28 4.22 5.85
N GLY A 248 -20.38 3.83 4.56
CA GLY A 248 -19.51 2.80 3.96
C GLY A 248 -19.97 1.35 4.20
N LEU A 249 -21.22 1.15 4.56
CA LEU A 249 -21.85 -0.13 4.90
C LEU A 249 -23.28 -0.15 4.35
N GLU A 250 -23.70 -1.32 3.86
CA GLU A 250 -25.06 -1.56 3.36
C GLU A 250 -25.86 -2.48 4.29
N ALA A 251 -25.37 -2.74 5.50
CA ALA A 251 -26.00 -3.65 6.44
C ALA A 251 -26.95 -2.92 7.40
N GLU A 252 -28.10 -3.54 7.67
CA GLU A 252 -28.96 -3.18 8.80
C GLU A 252 -28.39 -3.78 10.09
N PHE A 253 -28.42 -2.99 11.17
CA PHE A 253 -27.92 -3.40 12.48
C PHE A 253 -29.07 -3.45 13.48
N THR A 254 -29.17 -4.55 14.23
CA THR A 254 -30.27 -4.79 15.19
C THR A 254 -30.06 -4.12 16.55
N GLY A 255 -29.02 -3.30 16.71
CA GLY A 255 -28.60 -2.76 18.01
C GLY A 255 -27.61 -3.68 18.73
N PHE A 256 -26.99 -3.16 19.78
CA PHE A 256 -25.99 -3.86 20.60
C PHE A 256 -26.24 -3.63 22.09
N ASP A 257 -25.60 -4.42 22.94
CA ASP A 257 -25.61 -4.22 24.40
C ASP A 257 -24.66 -3.07 24.79
N ARG A 258 -25.08 -2.21 25.72
CA ARG A 258 -24.25 -1.11 26.26
C ARG A 258 -23.00 -1.65 26.95
N ALA A 259 -23.06 -2.76 27.67
CA ALA A 259 -21.90 -3.34 28.32
C ALA A 259 -20.79 -3.70 27.32
N GLU A 260 -21.19 -4.12 26.12
CA GLU A 260 -20.26 -4.41 25.02
C GLU A 260 -19.67 -3.14 24.42
N LEU A 261 -20.47 -2.07 24.30
CA LEU A 261 -19.97 -0.76 23.88
C LEU A 261 -18.98 -0.19 24.90
N ASP A 262 -19.28 -0.29 26.20
CA ASP A 262 -18.39 0.19 27.26
C ASP A 262 -17.07 -0.60 27.26
N SER A 263 -17.13 -1.92 27.06
CA SER A 263 -15.94 -2.75 26.86
C SER A 263 -15.13 -2.30 25.63
N LEU A 264 -15.80 -1.96 24.53
CA LEU A 264 -15.17 -1.45 23.32
C LEU A 264 -14.48 -0.10 23.56
N LEU A 265 -15.14 0.84 24.23
CA LEU A 265 -14.62 2.17 24.56
C LEU A 265 -13.44 2.08 25.54
N ALA A 266 -13.54 1.25 26.58
CA ALA A 266 -12.47 1.02 27.54
C ALA A 266 -11.21 0.43 26.90
N ALA A 267 -11.38 -0.37 25.84
CA ALA A 267 -10.26 -0.90 25.07
C ALA A 267 -9.70 0.12 24.07
N ALA A 268 -10.55 0.92 23.42
CA ALA A 268 -10.14 1.95 22.45
C ALA A 268 -9.25 3.04 23.07
N GLY A 269 -9.44 3.34 24.37
CA GLY A 269 -8.59 4.29 25.11
C GLY A 269 -7.10 3.89 25.22
N ARG A 270 -6.71 2.67 24.81
CA ARG A 270 -5.32 2.18 24.86
C ARG A 270 -4.58 2.22 23.51
N GLY A 271 -5.19 2.80 22.47
CA GLY A 271 -4.61 2.94 21.12
C GLY A 271 -5.30 2.07 20.06
N PHE A 272 -4.77 2.05 18.83
CA PHE A 272 -5.32 1.25 17.72
C PHE A 272 -5.25 -0.25 18.03
N GLU A 273 -6.34 -0.82 18.51
CA GLU A 273 -6.42 -2.24 18.79
C GLU A 273 -6.73 -3.03 17.50
N ARG A 274 -6.03 -4.15 17.28
CA ARG A 274 -6.46 -5.12 16.27
C ARG A 274 -7.80 -5.69 16.75
N LEU A 275 -8.77 -5.78 15.85
CA LEU A 275 -9.98 -6.59 16.03
C LEU A 275 -9.54 -8.05 16.26
N GLY A 276 -9.38 -8.45 17.52
CA GLY A 276 -9.48 -9.83 17.93
C GLY A 276 -10.95 -10.18 18.19
N ASP A 277 -11.28 -11.46 18.24
CA ASP A 277 -12.65 -12.00 18.48
C ASP A 277 -13.21 -11.70 19.89
N GLN A 278 -12.68 -10.70 20.61
CA GLN A 278 -13.12 -10.39 21.96
C GLN A 278 -14.33 -9.45 21.96
N GLY A 279 -15.51 -10.03 21.79
CA GLY A 279 -16.80 -9.36 21.97
C GLY A 279 -17.70 -9.43 20.73
N PRO A 280 -19.03 -9.51 20.89
CA PRO A 280 -19.94 -9.73 19.77
C PRO A 280 -20.10 -8.49 18.87
N ILE A 281 -20.04 -7.24 19.37
CA ILE A 281 -19.94 -6.05 18.49
C ILE A 281 -18.74 -6.18 17.54
N ARG A 282 -17.59 -6.60 18.05
CA ARG A 282 -16.37 -6.79 17.27
C ARG A 282 -16.53 -7.94 16.26
N ALA A 283 -17.11 -9.05 16.68
CA ALA A 283 -17.35 -10.21 15.82
C ALA A 283 -18.35 -9.90 14.69
N ASP A 284 -19.42 -9.17 14.99
CA ASP A 284 -20.43 -8.77 14.02
C ASP A 284 -19.87 -7.73 13.05
N LEU A 285 -19.17 -6.72 13.55
CA LEU A 285 -18.46 -5.78 12.69
C LEU A 285 -17.41 -6.50 11.85
N HIS A 286 -16.60 -7.40 12.40
CA HIS A 286 -15.63 -8.18 11.62
C HIS A 286 -16.33 -9.01 10.53
N ARG A 287 -17.45 -9.69 10.84
CA ARG A 287 -18.22 -10.49 9.88
C ARG A 287 -18.80 -9.64 8.76
N LEU A 288 -19.37 -8.48 9.08
CA LEU A 288 -20.00 -7.59 8.12
C LEU A 288 -18.97 -6.77 7.33
N THR A 289 -17.79 -6.56 7.91
CA THR A 289 -16.85 -5.56 7.40
C THR A 289 -15.51 -6.06 6.92
N ASP A 290 -15.11 -7.26 7.35
CA ASP A 290 -13.75 -7.76 7.15
C ASP A 290 -12.70 -6.76 7.72
N ALA A 291 -13.12 -5.87 8.65
CA ALA A 291 -12.25 -4.87 9.24
C ALA A 291 -11.29 -5.55 10.22
N ARG A 292 -10.03 -5.11 10.20
CA ARG A 292 -8.99 -5.60 11.10
C ARG A 292 -8.68 -4.67 12.26
N PHE A 293 -9.17 -3.44 12.18
CA PHE A 293 -8.93 -2.39 13.17
C PHE A 293 -10.24 -1.67 13.41
N LEU A 294 -10.47 -1.29 14.67
CA LEU A 294 -11.63 -0.52 15.09
C LEU A 294 -11.15 0.59 16.02
N GLU A 295 -11.70 1.78 15.84
CA GLU A 295 -11.53 2.92 16.73
C GLU A 295 -12.92 3.37 17.18
N ALA A 296 -13.07 3.59 18.49
CA ALA A 296 -14.31 4.05 19.10
C ALA A 296 -14.03 5.30 19.93
N VAL A 297 -14.90 6.29 19.82
CA VAL A 297 -14.80 7.56 20.52
C VAL A 297 -16.17 7.89 21.10
N GLU A 298 -16.20 8.21 22.39
CA GLU A 298 -17.43 8.66 23.06
C GLU A 298 -17.66 10.15 22.78
N LEU A 299 -18.87 10.47 22.32
CA LEU A 299 -19.30 11.85 22.10
C LEU A 299 -20.11 12.29 23.33
N HIS A 300 -19.58 13.24 24.08
CA HIS A 300 -20.29 13.84 25.20
C HIS A 300 -21.29 14.86 24.65
N ALA A 301 -22.56 14.75 25.03
CA ALA A 301 -23.53 15.81 24.83
C ALA A 301 -23.42 16.74 26.04
N ASP A 302 -22.93 17.96 25.82
CA ASP A 302 -22.96 19.04 26.81
C ASP A 302 -24.40 19.53 27.06
#